data_AF-A0A2H0BVT1-F1
#
_entry.id   AF-A0A2H0BVT1-F1
#
_cell.length_a   1.000
_cell.length_b   1.000
_cell.length_c   1.000
_cell.angle_alpha   90.00
_cell.angle_beta   90.00
_cell.angle_gamma   90.00
#
_symmetry.space_group_name_H-M   'P 1'
#
loop_
_entity.id
_entity.type
_entity.pdbx_description
1 polymer ?
#
loop_
_entity_poly.entity_id
_entity_poly.type
_entity_poly.pdbx_seq_one_letter_code
_entity_poly.pdbx_strand_id
1 'polypeptide(L)'
;MTIQLKKFGTVLVSRPAGKEAWLAYQPVLREIANDEDILVDFDKVFVLTPSWADEFITPLMKNFGGKVKLKKTSNPSVKAVLKIINQ
;
A
#
# COMPACT_ATOMS: atom_id res chain seq x y z
N MET A 1 -7.75 -9.56 -5.15
CA MET A 1 -6.50 -9.92 -4.46
C MET A 1 -6.34 -9.16 -3.14
N THR A 2 -5.51 -9.65 -2.20
CA THR A 2 -5.13 -8.90 -0.98
C THR A 2 -3.62 -8.69 -0.91
N ILE A 3 -3.17 -7.44 -0.81
CA ILE A 3 -1.77 -7.07 -0.62
C ILE A 3 -1.51 -6.92 0.89
N GLN A 4 -0.73 -7.83 1.45
CA GLN A 4 -0.35 -7.78 2.86
C GLN A 4 0.93 -6.95 3.04
N LEU A 5 0.82 -5.70 3.49
CA LEU A 5 1.97 -4.80 3.57
C LEU A 5 3.08 -5.31 4.51
N LYS A 6 2.72 -6.11 5.52
CA LYS A 6 3.70 -6.79 6.39
C LYS A 6 4.75 -7.63 5.64
N LYS A 7 4.48 -8.05 4.39
CA LYS A 7 5.44 -8.79 3.57
C LYS A 7 6.63 -7.92 3.13
N PHE A 8 6.50 -6.60 3.17
CA PHE A 8 7.60 -5.65 2.93
C PHE A 8 8.29 -5.19 4.22
N GLY A 9 7.82 -5.66 5.37
CA GLY A 9 8.28 -5.26 6.71
C GLY A 9 7.14 -4.74 7.59
N THR A 10 7.42 -4.59 8.88
CA THR A 10 6.46 -4.07 9.87
C THR A 10 6.69 -2.59 10.20
N VAL A 11 7.83 -2.03 9.80
CA VAL A 11 8.20 -0.61 9.95
C VAL A 11 8.53 -0.06 8.55
N LEU A 12 7.56 0.63 7.95
CA LEU A 12 7.58 1.08 6.57
C LEU A 12 7.83 2.59 6.50
N VAL A 13 9.10 2.99 6.59
CA VAL A 13 9.49 4.40 6.81
C VAL A 13 10.33 5.02 5.67
N SER A 14 11.01 4.20 4.88
CA SER A 14 12.02 4.62 3.92
C SER A 14 11.44 4.79 2.50
N ARG A 15 11.65 5.96 1.88
CA ARG A 15 11.24 6.20 0.48
C ARG A 15 11.92 5.21 -0.49
N PRO A 16 13.25 5.00 -0.47
CA PRO A 16 13.88 3.95 -1.29
C PRO A 16 13.25 2.58 -1.11
N ALA A 17 12.95 2.16 0.13
CA ALA A 17 12.34 0.86 0.39
C ALA A 17 10.90 0.77 -0.15
N GLY A 18 10.14 1.87 -0.14
CA GLY A 18 8.82 1.94 -0.77
C GLY A 18 8.90 1.76 -2.28
N LYS A 19 9.88 2.42 -2.93
CA LYS A 19 10.13 2.28 -4.36
C LYS A 19 10.57 0.87 -4.74
N GLU A 20 11.45 0.25 -3.95
CA GLU A 20 11.87 -1.13 -4.13
C GLU A 20 10.69 -2.10 -4.01
N ALA A 21 9.85 -1.93 -2.99
CA ALA A 21 8.64 -2.72 -2.81
C ALA A 21 7.71 -2.59 -4.03
N TRP A 22 7.51 -1.39 -4.55
CA TRP A 22 6.68 -1.14 -5.72
C TRP A 22 7.19 -1.86 -6.96
N LEU A 23 8.50 -1.75 -7.23
CA LEU A 23 9.15 -2.41 -8.37
C LEU A 23 9.11 -3.94 -8.23
N ALA A 24 9.40 -4.46 -7.05
CA ALA A 24 9.38 -5.90 -6.78
C ALA A 24 7.98 -6.50 -6.92
N TYR A 25 6.92 -5.72 -6.67
CA TYR A 25 5.55 -6.19 -6.75
C TYR A 25 4.93 -6.08 -8.15
N GLN A 26 5.59 -5.41 -9.11
CA GLN A 26 5.10 -5.24 -10.49
C GLN A 26 4.67 -6.54 -11.19
N PRO A 27 5.41 -7.67 -11.09
CA PRO A 27 5.00 -8.92 -11.75
C PRO A 27 3.63 -9.39 -11.27
N VAL A 28 3.37 -9.32 -9.96
CA VAL A 28 2.08 -9.68 -9.37
C VAL A 28 0.97 -8.72 -9.84
N LEU A 29 1.27 -7.43 -9.92
CA LEU A 29 0.30 -6.42 -10.35
C LEU A 29 -0.13 -6.58 -11.81
N ARG A 30 0.73 -7.14 -12.68
CA ARG A 30 0.43 -7.37 -14.10
C ARG A 30 -0.49 -8.57 -14.34
N GLU A 31 -0.60 -9.46 -13.36
CA GLU A 31 -1.44 -10.67 -13.44
C GLU A 31 -2.86 -10.43 -12.91
N ILE A 32 -3.16 -9.23 -12.38
CA ILE A 32 -4.47 -8.89 -11.83
C ILE A 32 -5.50 -8.84 -12.97
N ALA A 33 -6.60 -9.56 -12.80
CA ALA A 33 -7.69 -9.54 -13.76
C ALA A 33 -8.40 -8.17 -13.81
N ASN A 34 -9.00 -7.85 -14.96
CA ASN A 34 -9.65 -6.56 -15.19
C ASN A 34 -10.85 -6.28 -14.26
N ASP A 35 -11.41 -7.29 -13.63
CA ASP A 35 -12.56 -7.23 -12.72
C ASP A 35 -12.19 -7.50 -11.26
N GLU A 36 -10.90 -7.70 -10.96
CA GLU A 36 -10.44 -8.07 -9.62
C GLU A 36 -10.17 -6.82 -8.74
N ASP A 37 -10.80 -6.79 -7.57
CA ASP A 37 -10.55 -5.78 -6.53
C ASP A 37 -9.21 -6.00 -5.83
N ILE A 38 -8.54 -4.91 -5.44
CA ILE A 38 -7.28 -4.93 -4.68
C ILE A 38 -7.54 -4.43 -3.25
N LEU A 39 -7.43 -5.32 -2.26
CA LEU A 39 -7.49 -4.93 -0.86
C LEU A 39 -6.08 -4.75 -0.28
N VAL A 40 -5.75 -3.55 0.21
CA VAL A 40 -4.48 -3.29 0.93
C VAL A 40 -4.70 -3.56 2.41
N ASP A 41 -3.97 -4.54 2.95
CA ASP A 41 -4.04 -4.96 4.35
C ASP A 41 -2.83 -4.46 5.14
N PHE A 42 -3.12 -3.71 6.21
CA PHE A 42 -2.16 -3.10 7.12
C PHE A 42 -1.93 -3.95 8.38
N ASP A 43 -2.46 -5.17 8.45
CA ASP A 43 -2.22 -6.10 9.55
C ASP A 43 -0.71 -6.27 9.80
N LYS A 44 -0.32 -6.22 11.09
CA LYS A 44 1.07 -6.27 11.58
C LYS A 44 2.01 -5.15 11.11
N VAL A 45 1.52 -4.11 10.44
CA VAL A 45 2.30 -2.88 10.24
C VAL A 45 2.23 -2.07 11.53
N PHE A 46 3.39 -1.75 12.10
CA PHE A 46 3.53 -0.92 13.29
C PHE A 46 3.68 0.56 12.92
N VAL A 47 4.53 0.87 11.94
CA VAL A 47 4.79 2.23 11.49
C VAL A 47 4.66 2.30 9.97
N LEU A 48 3.97 3.34 9.49
CA LEU A 48 3.90 3.74 8.09
C LEU A 48 4.22 5.23 8.01
N THR A 49 5.09 5.65 7.10
CA THR A 49 5.33 7.07 6.79
C THR A 49 4.65 7.48 5.48
N PRO A 50 4.34 8.78 5.32
CA PRO A 50 3.86 9.30 4.04
C PRO A 50 4.85 9.04 2.90
N SER A 51 6.15 9.15 3.17
CA SER A 51 7.19 8.96 2.15
C SER A 51 7.27 7.53 1.61
N TRP A 52 7.02 6.51 2.44
CA TRP A 52 6.92 5.13 1.98
C TRP A 52 5.60 4.88 1.23
N ALA A 53 4.49 5.37 1.79
CA ALA A 53 3.17 5.22 1.18
C ALA A 53 3.07 5.89 -0.20
N ASP A 54 3.75 7.01 -0.40
CA ASP A 54 3.75 7.73 -1.68
C ASP A 54 4.44 6.95 -2.80
N GLU A 55 5.37 6.06 -2.48
CA GLU A 55 6.06 5.22 -3.46
C GLU A 55 5.33 3.91 -3.78
N PHE A 56 4.42 3.46 -2.91
CA PHE A 56 3.72 2.18 -3.09
C PHE A 56 2.21 2.34 -3.21
N ILE A 57 1.56 2.97 -2.24
CA ILE A 57 0.10 3.08 -2.16
C ILE A 57 -0.40 4.11 -3.18
N THR A 58 0.24 5.28 -3.29
CA THR A 58 -0.14 6.30 -4.27
C THR A 58 -0.13 5.77 -5.72
N PRO A 59 0.96 5.17 -6.24
CA PRO A 59 0.95 4.63 -7.61
C PRO A 59 0.00 3.44 -7.76
N LEU A 60 -0.20 2.63 -6.72
CA LEU A 60 -1.22 1.57 -6.75
C LEU A 60 -2.62 2.17 -6.97
N MET A 61 -2.99 3.21 -6.22
CA MET A 61 -4.27 3.90 -6.39
C MET A 61 -4.37 4.61 -7.74
N LYS A 62 -3.29 5.21 -8.24
CA LYS A 62 -3.29 5.84 -9.58
C LYS A 62 -3.49 4.83 -10.71
N ASN A 63 -2.87 3.65 -10.61
CA ASN A 63 -2.88 2.66 -11.68
C ASN A 63 -4.14 1.79 -11.68
N PHE A 64 -4.72 1.53 -10.51
CA PHE A 64 -5.87 0.62 -10.38
C PHE A 64 -7.16 1.33 -9.93
N GLY A 65 -7.10 2.63 -9.61
CA GLY A 65 -8.25 3.49 -9.36
C GLY A 65 -9.20 2.94 -8.30
N GLY A 66 -10.50 2.94 -8.63
CA GLY A 66 -11.58 2.52 -7.73
C GLY A 66 -11.57 1.04 -7.31
N LYS A 67 -10.69 0.21 -7.89
CA LYS A 67 -10.49 -1.19 -7.47
C LYS A 67 -9.68 -1.28 -6.19
N VAL A 68 -8.92 -0.25 -5.83
CA VAL A 68 -8.08 -0.25 -4.64
C VAL A 68 -8.91 0.12 -3.42
N LYS A 69 -9.07 -0.83 -2.52
CA LYS A 69 -9.73 -0.68 -1.22
C LYS A 69 -8.67 -0.73 -0.12
N LEU A 70 -8.68 0.27 0.75
CA LEU A 70 -7.80 0.32 1.91
C LEU A 70 -8.53 -0.32 3.10
N LYS A 71 -7.99 -1.41 3.64
CA LYS A 71 -8.61 -2.09 4.78
C LYS A 71 -8.62 -1.16 6.00
N LYS A 72 -9.76 -1.09 6.69
CA LYS A 72 -9.86 -0.33 7.95
C LYS A 72 -8.82 -0.83 8.94
N THR A 73 -8.20 0.10 9.67
CA THR A 73 -7.16 -0.18 10.66
C THR A 73 -7.41 0.63 11.92
N SER A 74 -7.01 0.10 13.08
CA SER A 74 -6.97 0.85 14.34
C SER A 74 -5.62 1.53 14.58
N ASN A 75 -4.57 1.19 13.80
CA ASN A 75 -3.22 1.73 13.96
C ASN A 75 -3.20 3.25 13.70
N PRO A 76 -2.84 4.09 14.69
CA PRO A 76 -2.79 5.54 14.54
C PRO A 76 -1.81 6.04 13.47
N SER A 77 -0.63 5.43 13.34
CA SER A 77 0.37 5.79 12.33
C SER A 77 -0.19 5.58 10.91
N VAL A 78 -0.80 4.41 10.67
CA VAL A 78 -1.43 4.12 9.38
C VAL A 78 -2.59 5.09 9.12
N LYS A 79 -3.49 5.32 10.09
CA LYS A 79 -4.61 6.27 9.94
C LYS A 79 -4.13 7.68 9.56
N ALA A 80 -3.06 8.17 10.19
CA ALA A 80 -2.53 9.50 9.91
C ALA A 80 -2.03 9.59 8.46
N VAL A 81 -1.31 8.58 7.98
CA VAL A 81 -0.83 8.54 6.59
C VAL A 81 -1.98 8.44 5.59
N LEU A 82 -2.97 7.59 5.85
CA LEU A 82 -4.13 7.45 4.95
C LEU A 82 -4.91 8.75 4.82
N LYS A 83 -5.00 9.55 5.88
CA LYS A 83 -5.61 10.89 5.81
C LYS A 83 -4.82 11.89 4.97
N ILE A 84 -3.49 11.71 4.85
CA ILE A 84 -2.62 12.58 4.05
C ILE A 84 -2.75 12.24 2.57
N ILE A 85 -2.78 10.95 2.22
CA ILE A 85 -2.78 10.51 0.81
C ILE A 85 -4.18 10.40 0.18
N ASN A 86 -5.26 10.38 0.97
CA ASN A 86 -6.65 10.45 0.48
C ASN A 86 -7.19 11.89 0.39
N GLN A 87 -6.33 12.91 0.35
CA GLN A 87 -6.73 14.29 0.08
C GLN A 87 -6.89 14.55 -1.43
#